data_AF-A0A962R0D7-F1
#
_entry.id   AF-A0A962R0D7-F1
#
_cell.length_a   1.000
_cell.length_b   1.000
_cell.length_c   1.000
_cell.angle_alpha   90.00
_cell.angle_beta   90.00
_cell.angle_gamma   90.00
#
_symmetry.space_group_name_H-M   'P 1'
#
loop_
_entity.id
_entity.type
_entity.pdbx_description
1 polymer ?
#
loop_
_entity_poly.entity_id
_entity_poly.type
_entity_poly.pdbx_seq_one_letter_code
_entity_poly.pdbx_strand_id
1 'polypeptide(L)'
;MTNLAFPPQVACIDADEMLAREITLLAGQINAANHRLLKLIAEFERRKAWSGGGTVRSCAHWLNWKCGIALGAAREKVRVAQCLENLPLIDASFAAGEISYSKVRAMTRVATPENEDFLLRIAQHGTASHVEKVVGKYKRVQSKRDDAVERDQDNARKLVYYQDSDGMWVIHAKLPPEAGAPVVKAIEAIAGPEQAQKQEQLQNPEKDVSAETSADAVKEEEPNRYQELMEHTRADALARMAEHFLATADADPQLKGLKGSERCQVML
;
A
#
# COMPACT_ATOMS: atom_id res chain seq x y z
N MET A 1 -74.26 -15.27 -6.64
CA MET A 1 -73.40 -14.09 -6.83
C MET A 1 -72.89 -13.68 -5.47
N THR A 2 -71.64 -14.01 -5.14
CA THR A 2 -70.99 -13.45 -3.94
C THR A 2 -69.55 -13.14 -4.32
N ASN A 3 -69.31 -11.86 -4.55
CA ASN A 3 -68.04 -11.28 -4.96
C ASN A 3 -67.04 -11.40 -3.81
N LEU A 4 -65.99 -12.19 -3.99
CA LEU A 4 -64.78 -12.14 -3.15
C LEU A 4 -63.92 -10.98 -3.64
N ALA A 5 -64.21 -9.77 -3.17
CA ALA A 5 -63.33 -8.64 -3.35
C ALA A 5 -62.18 -8.76 -2.33
N PHE A 6 -61.03 -9.25 -2.77
CA PHE A 6 -59.78 -9.18 -2.02
C PHE A 6 -59.35 -7.70 -1.96
N PRO A 7 -59.10 -7.11 -0.78
CA PRO A 7 -58.65 -5.72 -0.71
C PRO A 7 -57.26 -5.60 -1.34
N PRO A 8 -56.95 -4.47 -2.01
CA PRO A 8 -55.63 -4.25 -2.56
C PRO A 8 -54.63 -4.17 -1.41
N GLN A 9 -53.70 -5.13 -1.36
CA GLN A 9 -52.49 -5.03 -0.55
C GLN A 9 -51.66 -3.87 -1.10
N VAL A 10 -51.87 -2.68 -0.55
CA VAL A 10 -50.95 -1.57 -0.70
C VAL A 10 -49.68 -2.01 0.03
N ALA A 11 -48.70 -2.50 -0.74
CA ALA A 11 -47.36 -2.77 -0.26
C ALA A 11 -46.77 -1.43 0.19
N CYS A 12 -46.90 -1.13 1.48
CA CYS A 12 -46.11 -0.10 2.12
C CYS A 12 -44.66 -0.54 1.93
N ILE A 13 -43.92 0.12 1.04
CA ILE A 13 -42.47 -0.13 0.91
C ILE A 13 -41.90 0.03 2.32
N ASP A 14 -41.23 -1.01 2.81
CA ASP A 14 -40.67 -1.05 4.14
C ASP A 14 -39.77 0.19 4.35
N ALA A 15 -39.81 0.80 5.53
CA ALA A 15 -38.98 1.97 5.84
C ALA A 15 -37.49 1.67 5.62
N ASP A 16 -37.08 0.43 5.91
CA ASP A 16 -35.73 -0.06 5.67
C ASP A 16 -35.40 -0.18 4.17
N GLU A 17 -36.36 -0.59 3.33
CA GLU A 17 -36.20 -0.61 1.87
C GLU A 17 -36.10 0.81 1.29
N MET A 18 -36.87 1.76 1.81
CA MET A 18 -36.76 3.17 1.42
C MET A 18 -35.38 3.74 1.78
N LEU A 19 -34.90 3.48 3.00
CA LEU A 19 -33.56 3.91 3.44
C LEU A 19 -32.46 3.28 2.58
N ALA A 20 -32.55 1.99 2.27
CA ALA A 20 -31.60 1.31 1.40
C ALA A 20 -31.56 1.92 -0.02
N ARG A 21 -32.72 2.31 -0.57
CA ARG A 21 -32.81 3.00 -1.85
C ARG A 21 -32.18 4.38 -1.80
N GLU A 22 -32.40 5.13 -0.73
CA GLU A 22 -31.80 6.46 -0.54
C GLU A 22 -30.27 6.39 -0.43
N ILE A 23 -29.75 5.44 0.36
CA ILE A 23 -28.31 5.17 0.45
C ILE A 23 -27.72 4.84 -0.92
N THR A 24 -28.39 3.98 -1.69
CA THR A 24 -27.91 3.55 -3.01
C THR A 24 -27.92 4.69 -4.01
N LEU A 25 -28.97 5.52 -4.01
CA LEU A 25 -29.07 6.71 -4.86
C LEU A 25 -27.96 7.72 -4.53
N LEU A 26 -27.76 8.03 -3.25
CA LEU A 26 -26.73 8.95 -2.81
C LEU A 26 -25.32 8.43 -3.14
N ALA A 27 -25.08 7.13 -2.97
CA ALA A 27 -23.83 6.51 -3.35
C ALA A 27 -23.54 6.69 -4.86
N GLY A 28 -24.55 6.51 -5.73
CA GLY A 28 -24.43 6.76 -7.17
C GLY A 28 -24.09 8.22 -7.47
N GLN A 29 -24.77 9.17 -6.81
CA GLN A 29 -24.48 10.60 -6.95
C GLN A 29 -23.06 10.97 -6.51
N ILE A 30 -22.59 10.40 -5.40
CA ILE A 30 -21.22 10.58 -4.90
C ILE A 30 -20.20 10.02 -5.91
N ASN A 31 -20.51 8.90 -6.58
CA ASN A 31 -19.64 8.35 -7.61
C ASN A 31 -19.57 9.29 -8.84
N ALA A 32 -20.71 9.77 -9.33
CA ALA A 32 -20.75 10.75 -10.42
C ALA A 32 -20.04 12.06 -10.06
N ALA A 33 -20.15 12.53 -8.82
CA ALA A 33 -19.40 13.69 -8.33
C ALA A 33 -17.88 13.41 -8.26
N ASN A 34 -17.48 12.22 -7.82
CA ASN A 34 -16.07 11.80 -7.86
C ASN A 34 -15.54 11.75 -9.30
N HIS A 35 -16.32 11.26 -10.27
CA HIS A 35 -15.95 11.30 -11.69
C HIS A 35 -15.63 12.73 -12.14
N ARG A 36 -16.54 13.68 -11.88
CA ARG A 36 -16.34 15.11 -12.21
C ARG A 36 -15.06 15.66 -11.57
N LEU A 37 -14.81 15.34 -10.30
CA LEU A 37 -13.58 15.70 -9.62
C LEU A 37 -12.34 15.14 -10.33
N LEU A 38 -12.36 13.87 -10.75
CA LEU A 38 -11.24 13.27 -11.47
C LEU A 38 -11.00 13.93 -12.84
N LYS A 39 -12.06 14.33 -13.57
CA LYS A 39 -11.88 15.10 -14.83
C LYS A 39 -11.17 16.43 -14.58
N LEU A 40 -11.51 17.14 -13.51
CA LEU A 40 -10.82 18.37 -13.12
C LEU A 40 -9.36 18.11 -12.73
N ILE A 41 -9.10 17.02 -11.99
CA ILE A 41 -7.72 16.62 -11.63
C ILE A 41 -6.89 16.29 -12.87
N ALA A 42 -7.45 15.53 -13.83
CA ALA A 42 -6.76 15.21 -15.08
C ALA A 42 -6.39 16.47 -15.86
N GLU A 43 -7.35 17.40 -16.01
CA GLU A 43 -7.11 18.69 -16.65
C GLU A 43 -6.02 19.51 -15.94
N PHE A 44 -6.09 19.55 -14.60
CA PHE A 44 -5.16 20.32 -13.77
C PHE A 44 -3.74 19.75 -13.82
N GLU A 45 -3.61 18.43 -13.87
CA GLU A 45 -2.36 17.70 -14.07
C GLU A 45 -1.79 17.94 -15.47
N ARG A 46 -2.63 17.84 -16.52
CA ARG A 46 -2.22 18.09 -17.91
C ARG A 46 -1.67 19.50 -18.11
N ARG A 47 -2.31 20.50 -17.49
CA ARG A 47 -1.85 21.90 -17.52
C ARG A 47 -0.67 22.19 -16.60
N LYS A 48 -0.27 21.25 -15.73
CA LYS A 48 0.67 21.46 -14.62
C LYS A 48 0.33 22.68 -13.76
N ALA A 49 -0.96 23.01 -13.66
CA ALA A 49 -1.43 24.22 -12.99
C ALA A 49 -1.29 24.15 -11.46
N TRP A 50 -1.03 22.95 -10.92
CA TRP A 50 -0.64 22.72 -9.52
C TRP A 50 0.73 23.29 -9.16
N SER A 51 1.61 23.52 -10.13
CA SER A 51 3.02 23.85 -9.86
C SER A 51 3.20 25.19 -9.12
N GLY A 52 2.26 26.13 -9.28
CA GLY A 52 2.31 27.43 -8.59
C GLY A 52 3.64 28.17 -8.78
N GLY A 53 4.20 28.13 -9.99
CA GLY A 53 5.52 28.70 -10.29
C GLY A 53 6.71 27.84 -9.84
N GLY A 54 6.51 26.53 -9.58
CA GLY A 54 7.56 25.58 -9.19
C GLY A 54 7.62 25.26 -7.69
N THR A 55 6.72 25.83 -6.89
CA THR A 55 6.69 25.69 -5.43
C THR A 55 6.15 24.35 -4.96
N VAL A 56 5.21 23.75 -5.70
CA VAL A 56 4.60 22.46 -5.35
C VAL A 56 5.19 21.35 -6.19
N ARG A 57 5.52 20.21 -5.56
CA ARG A 57 6.27 19.10 -6.19
C ARG A 57 5.46 18.23 -7.15
N SER A 58 4.14 18.11 -6.94
CA SER A 58 3.23 17.35 -7.82
C SER A 58 1.77 17.70 -7.56
N CYS A 59 0.85 17.34 -8.48
CA CYS A 59 -0.58 17.50 -8.24
C CYS A 59 -1.06 16.78 -6.99
N ALA A 60 -0.50 15.61 -6.66
CA ALA A 60 -0.85 14.91 -5.43
C ALA A 60 -0.48 15.72 -4.16
N HIS A 61 0.66 16.42 -4.16
CA HIS A 61 1.02 17.32 -3.05
C HIS A 61 0.11 18.55 -2.99
N TRP A 62 -0.29 19.07 -4.16
CA TRP A 62 -1.26 20.16 -4.21
C TRP A 62 -2.61 19.74 -3.63
N LEU A 63 -3.12 18.56 -4.00
CA LEU A 63 -4.37 18.01 -3.44
C LEU A 63 -4.27 17.74 -1.94
N ASN A 64 -3.12 17.27 -1.46
CA ASN A 64 -2.87 17.10 -0.04
C ASN A 64 -2.97 18.43 0.72
N TRP A 65 -2.32 19.47 0.21
CA TRP A 65 -2.33 20.78 0.83
C TRP A 65 -3.69 21.50 0.71
N LYS A 66 -4.25 21.59 -0.50
CA LYS A 66 -5.44 22.41 -0.79
C LYS A 66 -6.75 21.69 -0.53
N CYS A 67 -6.79 20.37 -0.64
CA CYS A 67 -8.02 19.59 -0.48
C CYS A 67 -7.99 18.69 0.77
N GLY A 68 -6.90 18.68 1.54
CA GLY A 68 -6.77 17.84 2.75
C GLY A 68 -6.77 16.34 2.46
N ILE A 69 -6.46 15.93 1.22
CA ILE A 69 -6.47 14.52 0.82
C ILE A 69 -5.11 13.90 1.12
N ALA A 70 -5.07 12.91 2.02
CA ALA A 70 -3.84 12.19 2.35
C ALA A 70 -3.05 11.77 1.09
N LEU A 71 -1.73 11.91 1.14
CA LEU A 71 -0.87 11.84 -0.04
C LEU A 71 -1.03 10.54 -0.85
N GLY A 72 -1.25 9.40 -0.19
CA GLY A 72 -1.52 8.12 -0.87
C GLY A 72 -2.84 8.14 -1.66
N ALA A 73 -3.92 8.62 -1.06
CA ALA A 73 -5.21 8.76 -1.71
C ALA A 73 -5.16 9.79 -2.86
N ALA A 74 -4.41 10.88 -2.69
CA ALA A 74 -4.21 11.89 -3.72
C ALA A 74 -3.47 11.31 -4.94
N ARG A 75 -2.41 10.54 -4.73
CA ARG A 75 -1.69 9.83 -5.81
C ARG A 75 -2.60 8.87 -6.57
N GLU A 76 -3.42 8.10 -5.85
CA GLU A 76 -4.39 7.20 -6.49
C GLU A 76 -5.41 7.98 -7.33
N LYS A 77 -5.95 9.10 -6.83
CA LYS A 77 -6.88 9.94 -7.61
C LYS A 77 -6.23 10.48 -8.88
N VAL A 78 -4.99 10.98 -8.81
CA VAL A 78 -4.25 11.47 -10.00
C VAL A 78 -4.04 10.33 -11.01
N ARG A 79 -3.62 9.14 -10.55
CA ARG A 79 -3.44 7.97 -11.42
C ARG A 79 -4.75 7.59 -12.11
N VAL A 80 -5.83 7.45 -11.36
CA VAL A 80 -7.15 7.05 -11.92
C VAL A 80 -7.64 8.10 -12.91
N ALA A 81 -7.48 9.38 -12.59
CA ALA A 81 -7.86 10.50 -13.46
C ALA A 81 -7.16 10.41 -14.83
N GLN A 82 -5.85 10.15 -14.86
CA GLN A 82 -5.09 9.97 -16.09
C GLN A 82 -5.50 8.70 -16.86
N CYS A 83 -5.72 7.58 -16.17
CA CYS A 83 -6.14 6.33 -16.82
C CYS A 83 -7.50 6.49 -17.54
N LEU A 84 -8.46 7.20 -16.93
CA LEU A 84 -9.80 7.37 -17.48
C LEU A 84 -9.83 8.14 -18.81
N GLU A 85 -8.79 8.91 -19.15
CA GLU A 85 -8.71 9.59 -20.45
C GLU A 85 -8.70 8.61 -21.64
N ASN A 86 -8.28 7.36 -21.41
CA ASN A 86 -8.16 6.33 -22.45
C ASN A 86 -9.15 5.16 -22.27
N LEU A 87 -10.14 5.29 -21.39
CA LEU A 87 -11.06 4.20 -21.03
C LEU A 87 -12.52 4.68 -21.15
N PRO A 88 -13.02 4.89 -22.39
CA PRO A 88 -14.31 5.53 -22.62
C PRO A 88 -15.50 4.77 -22.02
N LEU A 89 -15.49 3.44 -22.00
CA LEU A 89 -16.60 2.67 -21.44
C LEU A 89 -16.65 2.78 -19.92
N ILE A 90 -15.49 2.65 -19.26
CA ILE A 90 -15.40 2.82 -17.80
C ILE A 90 -15.68 4.28 -17.40
N ASP A 91 -15.19 5.26 -18.17
CA ASP A 91 -15.46 6.69 -17.93
C ASP A 91 -16.97 6.99 -17.99
N ALA A 92 -17.67 6.48 -19.00
CA ALA A 92 -19.10 6.67 -19.15
C ALA A 92 -19.92 6.05 -18.00
N SER A 93 -19.69 4.78 -17.66
CA SER A 93 -20.40 4.14 -16.53
C SER A 93 -20.07 4.79 -15.18
N PHE A 94 -18.85 5.31 -15.01
CA PHE A 94 -18.50 6.03 -13.78
C PHE A 94 -19.19 7.41 -13.71
N ALA A 95 -19.29 8.12 -14.83
CA ALA A 95 -20.02 9.38 -14.94
C ALA A 95 -21.52 9.21 -14.62
N ALA A 96 -22.10 8.08 -15.02
CA ALA A 96 -23.49 7.71 -14.69
C ALA A 96 -23.68 7.28 -13.22
N GLY A 97 -22.60 7.04 -12.48
CA GLY A 97 -22.65 6.58 -11.09
C GLY A 97 -22.96 5.09 -10.92
N GLU A 98 -22.96 4.31 -12.01
CA GLU A 98 -23.30 2.89 -12.04
C GLU A 98 -22.22 2.01 -11.39
N ILE A 99 -20.96 2.47 -11.48
CA ILE A 99 -19.81 1.81 -10.87
C ILE A 99 -19.15 2.71 -9.83
N SER A 100 -18.68 2.10 -8.74
CA SER A 100 -18.08 2.87 -7.65
C SER A 100 -16.62 3.25 -7.91
N TYR A 101 -16.16 4.34 -7.28
CA TYR A 101 -14.76 4.76 -7.34
C TYR A 101 -13.79 3.62 -6.97
N SER A 102 -14.14 2.78 -5.99
CA SER A 102 -13.31 1.63 -5.60
C SER A 102 -13.13 0.62 -6.73
N LYS A 103 -14.21 0.30 -7.46
CA LYS A 103 -14.17 -0.59 -8.64
C LYS A 103 -13.33 0.01 -9.76
N VAL A 104 -13.54 1.30 -10.07
CA VAL A 104 -12.77 2.03 -11.09
C VAL A 104 -11.28 2.08 -10.73
N ARG A 105 -10.95 2.41 -9.48
CA ARG A 105 -9.59 2.45 -8.97
C ARG A 105 -8.88 1.09 -9.11
N ALA A 106 -9.61 -0.01 -8.88
CA ALA A 106 -9.09 -1.35 -9.07
C ALA A 106 -8.85 -1.64 -10.56
N MET A 107 -9.88 -1.51 -11.40
CA MET A 107 -9.81 -1.84 -12.83
C MET A 107 -8.72 -1.07 -13.57
N THR A 108 -8.59 0.23 -13.31
CA THR A 108 -7.58 1.11 -13.95
C THR A 108 -6.13 0.70 -13.68
N ARG A 109 -5.85 -0.32 -12.87
CA ARG A 109 -4.50 -0.89 -12.72
C ARG A 109 -4.08 -1.79 -13.88
N VAL A 110 -5.05 -2.31 -14.64
CA VAL A 110 -4.83 -3.27 -15.74
C VAL A 110 -5.71 -3.02 -16.96
N ALA A 111 -6.67 -2.11 -16.85
CA ALA A 111 -7.61 -1.79 -17.91
C ALA A 111 -6.88 -1.17 -19.11
N THR A 112 -7.23 -1.65 -20.30
CA THR A 112 -6.84 -1.10 -21.60
C THR A 112 -8.10 -0.97 -22.45
N PRO A 113 -8.09 -0.16 -23.53
CA PRO A 113 -9.24 -0.01 -24.42
C PRO A 113 -9.76 -1.36 -24.96
N GLU A 114 -8.89 -2.35 -25.11
CA GLU A 114 -9.24 -3.67 -25.65
C GLU A 114 -9.91 -4.58 -24.62
N ASN A 115 -9.69 -4.36 -23.32
CA ASN A 115 -10.18 -5.23 -22.25
C ASN A 115 -11.19 -4.56 -21.31
N GLU A 116 -11.42 -3.25 -21.45
CA GLU A 116 -12.25 -2.49 -20.52
C GLU A 116 -13.70 -2.96 -20.47
N ASP A 117 -14.27 -3.39 -21.60
CA ASP A 117 -15.63 -3.95 -21.68
C ASP A 117 -15.77 -5.22 -20.82
N PHE A 118 -14.79 -6.13 -20.89
CA PHE A 118 -14.79 -7.34 -20.08
C PHE A 118 -14.71 -7.02 -18.58
N LEU A 119 -13.82 -6.10 -18.19
CA LEU A 119 -13.67 -5.66 -16.80
C LEU A 119 -14.94 -4.97 -16.30
N LEU A 120 -15.59 -4.16 -17.15
CA LEU A 120 -16.82 -3.44 -16.83
C LEU A 120 -17.98 -4.40 -16.56
N ARG A 121 -18.16 -5.45 -17.38
CA ARG A 121 -19.18 -6.48 -17.14
C ARG A 121 -19.01 -7.16 -15.77
N ILE A 122 -17.77 -7.47 -15.39
CA ILE A 122 -17.47 -8.03 -14.06
C ILE A 122 -17.80 -7.02 -12.97
N ALA A 123 -17.47 -5.75 -13.18
CA ALA A 123 -17.73 -4.69 -12.21
C ALA A 123 -19.21 -4.39 -12.02
N GLN A 124 -20.05 -4.52 -13.05
CA GLN A 124 -21.50 -4.29 -12.96
C GLN A 124 -22.20 -5.33 -12.09
N HIS A 125 -21.75 -6.59 -12.12
CA HIS A 125 -22.38 -7.69 -11.38
C HIS A 125 -21.61 -8.16 -10.13
N GLY A 126 -20.37 -7.73 -9.96
CA GLY A 126 -19.49 -8.12 -8.85
C GLY A 126 -19.42 -7.10 -7.71
N THR A 127 -18.95 -7.56 -6.54
CA THR A 127 -18.56 -6.67 -5.43
C THR A 127 -17.20 -6.02 -5.72
N ALA A 128 -16.88 -4.91 -5.04
CA ALA A 128 -15.57 -4.26 -5.20
C ALA A 128 -14.41 -5.21 -4.88
N SER A 129 -14.53 -6.02 -3.82
CA SER A 129 -13.52 -7.02 -3.45
C SER A 129 -13.36 -8.13 -4.50
N HIS A 130 -14.45 -8.51 -5.19
CA HIS A 130 -14.37 -9.46 -6.30
C HIS A 130 -13.57 -8.88 -7.47
N VAL A 131 -13.86 -7.63 -7.85
CA VAL A 131 -13.12 -6.90 -8.89
C VAL A 131 -11.64 -6.79 -8.53
N GLU A 132 -11.30 -6.42 -7.29
CA GLU A 132 -9.91 -6.33 -6.82
C GLU A 132 -9.17 -7.68 -6.93
N LYS A 133 -9.82 -8.79 -6.56
CA LYS A 133 -9.23 -10.14 -6.69
C LYS A 133 -8.99 -10.52 -8.15
N VAL A 134 -9.96 -10.26 -9.03
CA VAL A 134 -9.84 -10.58 -10.46
C VAL A 134 -8.72 -9.77 -11.11
N VAL A 135 -8.69 -8.46 -10.86
CA VAL A 135 -7.62 -7.57 -11.35
C VAL A 135 -6.25 -7.99 -10.83
N GLY A 136 -6.15 -8.35 -9.55
CA GLY A 136 -4.89 -8.83 -8.95
C GLY A 136 -4.37 -10.10 -9.63
N LYS A 137 -5.25 -11.06 -9.93
CA LYS A 137 -4.90 -12.27 -10.69
C LYS A 137 -4.49 -11.95 -12.11
N TYR A 138 -5.25 -11.10 -12.81
CA TYR A 138 -4.97 -10.69 -14.18
C TYR A 138 -3.60 -10.03 -14.29
N LYS A 139 -3.28 -9.09 -13.38
CA LYS A 139 -1.96 -8.44 -13.31
C LYS A 139 -0.84 -9.47 -13.16
N ARG A 140 -1.01 -10.46 -12.29
CA ARG A 140 0.00 -11.51 -12.07
C ARG A 140 0.22 -12.39 -13.29
N VAL A 141 -0.82 -12.63 -14.10
CA VAL A 141 -0.71 -13.39 -15.34
C VAL A 141 -0.05 -12.58 -16.44
N GLN A 142 -0.40 -11.29 -16.59
CA GLN A 142 0.26 -10.38 -17.52
C GLN A 142 1.75 -10.25 -17.20
N SER A 143 2.10 -10.00 -15.94
CA SER A 143 3.49 -10.00 -15.46
C SER A 143 4.21 -11.37 -15.50
N LYS A 144 3.57 -12.43 -15.99
CA LYS A 144 4.22 -13.73 -16.25
C LYS A 144 4.31 -14.07 -17.74
N ARG A 145 3.54 -13.39 -18.58
CA ARG A 145 3.54 -13.59 -20.04
C ARG A 145 4.58 -12.72 -20.74
N ASP A 146 4.98 -11.62 -20.11
CA ASP A 146 6.05 -10.77 -20.61
C ASP A 146 7.41 -11.27 -20.07
N ASP A 147 8.26 -11.84 -20.91
CA ASP A 147 9.69 -12.11 -20.65
C ASP A 147 10.48 -10.83 -20.25
N ALA A 148 9.84 -9.66 -20.30
CA ALA A 148 10.34 -8.37 -19.83
C ALA A 148 10.47 -8.27 -18.30
N VAL A 149 9.90 -9.21 -17.53
CA VAL A 149 9.86 -9.12 -16.06
C VAL A 149 11.22 -9.33 -15.39
N GLU A 150 12.18 -10.05 -15.99
CA GLU A 150 13.55 -10.06 -15.46
C GLU A 150 14.20 -8.68 -15.61
N ARG A 151 14.07 -8.05 -16.79
CA ARG A 151 14.62 -6.71 -17.06
C ARG A 151 13.92 -5.61 -16.28
N ASP A 152 12.61 -5.70 -16.08
CA ASP A 152 11.83 -4.74 -15.29
C ASP A 152 12.02 -4.92 -13.78
N GLN A 153 12.25 -6.15 -13.28
CA GLN A 153 12.62 -6.36 -11.88
C GLN A 153 14.02 -5.84 -11.58
N ASP A 154 14.97 -6.06 -12.50
CA ASP A 154 16.32 -5.48 -12.42
C ASP A 154 16.29 -3.95 -12.49
N ASN A 155 15.48 -3.36 -13.38
CA ASN A 155 15.32 -1.91 -13.51
C ASN A 155 14.47 -1.27 -12.39
N ALA A 156 13.62 -2.05 -11.71
CA ALA A 156 12.82 -1.58 -10.57
C ALA A 156 13.60 -1.59 -9.24
N ARG A 157 14.87 -2.00 -9.24
CA ARG A 157 15.72 -1.93 -8.06
C ARG A 157 15.86 -0.47 -7.62
N LYS A 158 15.53 -0.19 -6.37
CA LYS A 158 15.59 1.17 -5.82
C LYS A 158 16.02 1.11 -4.38
N LEU A 159 17.00 1.92 -4.03
CA LEU A 159 17.40 2.18 -2.66
C LEU A 159 17.24 3.69 -2.43
N VAL A 160 16.45 4.06 -1.42
CA VAL A 160 16.35 5.44 -0.93
C VAL A 160 16.65 5.41 0.54
N TYR A 161 17.54 6.29 0.99
CA TYR A 161 17.82 6.49 2.39
C TYR A 161 17.84 7.98 2.71
N TYR A 162 17.33 8.35 3.87
CA TYR A 162 17.33 9.72 4.38
C TYR A 162 17.31 9.69 5.91
N GLN A 163 17.72 10.79 6.54
CA GLN A 163 17.49 11.01 7.97
C GLN A 163 16.14 11.70 8.17
N ASP A 164 15.33 11.19 9.09
CA ASP A 164 14.09 11.86 9.48
C ASP A 164 14.36 13.04 10.43
N SER A 165 13.29 13.70 10.89
CA SER A 165 13.39 14.83 11.81
C SER A 165 14.01 14.47 13.17
N ASP A 166 14.03 13.19 13.50
CA ASP A 166 14.47 12.67 14.80
C ASP A 166 15.91 12.16 14.71
N GLY A 167 16.56 12.33 13.54
CA GLY A 167 17.94 11.91 13.28
C GLY A 167 18.10 10.43 12.96
N MET A 168 17.00 9.69 12.83
CA MET A 168 17.01 8.26 12.53
C MET A 168 17.16 8.04 11.03
N TRP A 169 17.98 7.06 10.65
CA TRP A 169 18.14 6.67 9.25
C TRP A 169 16.99 5.78 8.81
N VAL A 170 16.21 6.26 7.82
CA VAL A 170 15.17 5.47 7.16
C VAL A 170 15.74 4.92 5.85
N ILE A 171 15.76 3.59 5.71
CA ILE A 171 16.26 2.90 4.51
C ILE A 171 15.11 2.14 3.83
N HIS A 172 14.76 2.55 2.62
CA HIS A 172 13.79 1.87 1.77
C HIS A 172 14.47 1.19 0.59
N ALA A 173 14.57 -0.14 0.65
CA ALA A 173 15.12 -0.97 -0.41
C ALA A 173 14.04 -1.78 -1.11
N LYS A 174 14.05 -1.76 -2.45
CA LYS A 174 13.31 -2.68 -3.30
C LYS A 174 14.32 -3.39 -4.18
N LEU A 175 14.43 -4.71 -4.02
CA LEU A 175 15.42 -5.53 -4.70
C LEU A 175 14.72 -6.65 -5.49
N PRO A 176 15.28 -7.06 -6.65
CA PRO A 176 14.82 -8.27 -7.33
C PRO A 176 15.11 -9.50 -6.45
N PRO A 177 14.40 -10.63 -6.66
CA PRO A 177 14.54 -11.83 -5.83
C PRO A 177 15.98 -12.33 -5.70
N GLU A 178 16.75 -12.31 -6.79
CA GLU A 178 18.14 -12.80 -6.80
C GLU A 178 19.08 -11.97 -5.91
N ALA A 179 18.91 -10.64 -5.90
CA ALA A 179 19.72 -9.74 -5.08
C ALA A 179 19.16 -9.57 -3.65
N GLY A 180 17.84 -9.69 -3.47
CA GLY A 180 17.19 -9.55 -2.17
C GLY A 180 17.33 -10.78 -1.28
N ALA A 181 17.28 -11.98 -1.86
CA ALA A 181 17.42 -13.24 -1.12
C ALA A 181 18.71 -13.34 -0.28
N PRO A 182 19.92 -13.02 -0.79
CA PRO A 182 21.13 -13.06 0.03
C PRO A 182 21.12 -12.02 1.16
N VAL A 183 20.55 -10.82 0.95
CA VAL A 183 20.45 -9.78 1.98
C VAL A 183 19.54 -10.23 3.12
N VAL A 184 18.35 -10.76 2.79
CA VAL A 184 17.42 -11.29 3.80
C VAL A 184 18.05 -12.46 4.55
N LYS A 185 18.69 -13.39 3.84
CA LYS A 185 19.38 -14.52 4.45
C LYS A 185 20.50 -14.09 5.41
N ALA A 186 21.25 -13.05 5.07
CA ALA A 186 22.30 -12.52 5.94
C ALA A 186 21.73 -11.87 7.21
N ILE A 187 20.67 -11.06 7.07
CA ILE A 187 19.97 -10.46 8.22
C ILE A 187 19.40 -11.56 9.12
N GLU A 188 18.74 -12.57 8.56
CA GLU A 188 18.17 -13.68 9.32
C GLU A 188 19.25 -14.55 9.99
N ALA A 189 20.41 -14.73 9.37
CA ALA A 189 21.52 -15.47 9.98
C ALA A 189 22.11 -14.76 11.22
N ILE A 190 22.11 -13.43 11.23
CA ILE A 190 22.58 -12.62 12.37
C ILE A 190 21.48 -12.50 13.42
N ALA A 191 20.23 -12.27 13.00
CA ALA A 191 19.10 -12.09 13.91
C ALA A 191 18.61 -13.40 14.55
N GLY A 192 18.70 -14.52 13.83
CA GLY A 192 18.16 -15.82 14.24
C GLY A 192 18.60 -16.30 15.63
N PRO A 193 19.90 -16.26 15.97
CA PRO A 193 20.39 -16.63 17.30
C PRO A 193 19.79 -15.78 18.43
N GLU A 194 19.68 -14.46 18.24
CA GLU A 194 19.10 -13.55 19.24
C GLU A 194 17.58 -13.68 19.33
N GLN A 195 16.92 -13.96 18.22
CA GLN A 195 15.48 -14.24 18.18
C GLN A 195 15.15 -15.54 18.91
N ALA A 196 15.93 -16.60 18.72
CA ALA A 196 15.76 -17.87 19.43
C ALA A 196 15.98 -17.71 20.94
N GLN A 197 17.02 -16.98 21.36
CA GLN A 197 17.29 -16.70 22.78
C GLN A 197 16.17 -15.87 23.43
N LYS A 198 15.70 -14.80 22.78
CA LYS A 198 14.59 -13.99 23.29
C LYS A 198 13.28 -14.77 23.32
N GLN A 199 13.05 -15.66 22.35
CA GLN A 199 11.87 -16.53 22.31
C GLN A 199 11.89 -17.58 23.44
N GLU A 200 13.05 -18.18 23.72
CA GLU A 200 13.23 -19.09 24.87
C GLU A 200 13.05 -18.38 26.22
N GLN A 201 13.57 -17.15 26.37
CA GLN A 201 13.39 -16.33 27.59
C GLN A 201 11.92 -15.93 27.81
N LEU A 202 11.18 -15.63 26.73
CA LEU A 202 9.75 -15.33 26.79
C LEU A 202 8.89 -16.58 27.09
N GLN A 203 9.32 -17.75 26.62
CA GLN A 203 8.63 -19.02 26.87
C GLN A 203 9.01 -19.63 28.23
N ASN A 204 10.14 -19.24 28.82
CA ASN A 204 10.65 -19.84 30.05
C ASN A 204 11.30 -18.78 30.99
N PRO A 205 10.50 -17.90 31.61
CA PRO A 205 11.01 -16.82 32.46
C PRO A 205 11.67 -17.28 33.77
N GLU A 206 11.58 -18.56 34.13
CA GLU A 206 12.06 -19.08 35.43
C GLU A 206 13.56 -19.43 35.48
N LYS A 207 14.32 -19.31 34.38
CA LYS A 207 15.75 -19.68 34.38
C LYS A 207 16.74 -18.58 34.80
N ASP A 208 16.29 -17.33 34.94
CA ASP A 208 17.19 -16.19 35.22
C ASP A 208 16.73 -15.29 36.40
N VAL A 209 15.95 -15.84 37.33
CA VAL A 209 15.58 -15.14 38.57
C VAL A 209 16.25 -15.77 39.77
N SER A 210 17.43 -15.24 40.11
CA SER A 210 17.87 -15.18 41.51
C SER A 210 16.75 -14.55 42.32
N ALA A 211 16.31 -15.28 43.35
CA ALA A 211 15.15 -14.98 44.18
C ALA A 211 15.14 -13.52 44.67
N GLU A 212 14.10 -12.77 44.33
CA GLU A 212 13.22 -12.13 45.31
C GLU A 212 12.05 -11.42 44.61
N THR A 213 10.91 -11.44 45.31
CA THR A 213 9.62 -10.79 45.02
C THR A 213 8.64 -11.52 44.09
N SER A 214 7.65 -12.12 44.73
CA SER A 214 6.47 -12.79 44.22
C SER A 214 5.53 -11.90 43.40
N ALA A 215 5.22 -12.42 42.21
CA ALA A 215 3.93 -12.44 41.50
C ALA A 215 2.87 -11.38 41.85
N ASP A 216 2.56 -10.55 40.86
CA ASP A 216 1.16 -10.38 40.45
C ASP A 216 1.07 -10.36 38.93
N ALA A 217 0.33 -11.30 38.39
CA ALA A 217 0.18 -11.52 36.94
C ALA A 217 -1.22 -11.08 36.52
N VAL A 218 -1.30 -10.08 35.65
CA VAL A 218 -2.47 -9.91 34.78
C VAL A 218 -1.96 -9.97 33.34
N LYS A 219 -2.35 -11.09 32.71
CA LYS A 219 -2.18 -11.43 31.31
C LYS A 219 -3.25 -10.68 30.50
N GLU A 220 -2.87 -9.65 29.77
CA GLU A 220 -3.64 -9.14 28.63
C GLU A 220 -2.68 -8.87 27.47
N GLU A 221 -2.84 -9.67 26.42
CA GLU A 221 -2.61 -9.39 25.00
C GLU A 221 -1.59 -8.31 24.61
N GLU A 222 -0.43 -8.69 24.05
CA GLU A 222 0.19 -7.89 22.98
C GLU A 222 0.90 -8.77 21.93
N PRO A 223 0.19 -9.24 20.89
CA PRO A 223 0.84 -9.71 19.66
C PRO A 223 1.74 -8.64 19.00
N ASN A 224 1.58 -7.37 19.39
CA ASN A 224 2.31 -6.22 18.86
C ASN A 224 3.76 -6.13 19.36
N ARG A 225 3.98 -6.35 20.67
CA ARG A 225 5.33 -6.28 21.29
C ARG A 225 6.30 -7.30 20.71
N TYR A 226 5.80 -8.47 20.29
CA TYR A 226 6.64 -9.50 19.66
C TYR A 226 7.06 -9.12 18.23
N GLN A 227 6.17 -8.47 17.47
CA GLN A 227 6.49 -7.94 16.14
C GLN A 227 7.50 -6.78 16.23
N GLU A 228 7.30 -5.86 17.18
CA GLU A 228 8.23 -4.75 17.43
C GLU A 228 9.63 -5.28 17.80
N LEU A 229 9.72 -6.27 18.70
CA LEU A 229 10.99 -6.91 19.07
C LEU A 229 11.69 -7.59 17.89
N MET A 230 10.92 -8.18 16.97
CA MET A 230 11.43 -8.79 15.73
C MET A 230 11.95 -7.73 14.75
N GLU A 231 11.29 -6.58 14.66
CA GLU A 231 11.72 -5.45 13.84
C GLU A 231 13.01 -4.82 14.36
N HIS A 232 13.10 -4.57 15.68
CA HIS A 232 14.34 -4.09 16.31
C HIS A 232 15.51 -5.03 16.08
N THR A 233 15.31 -6.33 16.31
CA THR A 233 16.39 -7.32 16.14
C THR A 233 16.86 -7.42 14.68
N ARG A 234 15.95 -7.24 13.71
CA ARG A 234 16.32 -7.17 12.29
C ARG A 234 17.07 -5.87 11.94
N ALA A 235 16.70 -4.75 12.55
CA ALA A 235 17.41 -3.48 12.39
C ALA A 235 18.83 -3.56 12.95
N ASP A 236 19.00 -4.15 14.14
CA ASP A 236 20.30 -4.38 14.77
C ASP A 236 21.16 -5.34 13.93
N ALA A 237 20.55 -6.42 13.41
CA ALA A 237 21.23 -7.35 12.52
C ALA A 237 21.70 -6.70 11.22
N LEU A 238 20.92 -5.77 10.65
CA LEU A 238 21.31 -4.99 9.48
C LEU A 238 22.51 -4.09 9.79
N ALA A 239 22.54 -3.43 10.95
CA ALA A 239 23.68 -2.62 11.39
C ALA A 239 24.94 -3.48 11.57
N ARG A 240 24.83 -4.63 12.26
CA ARG A 240 25.93 -5.58 12.46
C ARG A 240 26.45 -6.17 11.15
N MET A 241 25.57 -6.42 10.19
CA MET A 241 25.96 -6.85 8.84
C MET A 241 26.84 -5.79 8.17
N ALA A 242 26.45 -4.51 8.26
CA ALA A 242 27.24 -3.40 7.72
C ALA A 242 28.57 -3.21 8.45
N GLU A 243 28.59 -3.32 9.78
CA GLU A 243 29.81 -3.27 10.59
C GLU A 243 30.79 -4.39 10.24
N HIS A 244 30.28 -5.62 10.12
CA HIS A 244 31.10 -6.77 9.76
C HIS A 244 31.68 -6.61 8.35
N PHE A 245 30.88 -6.13 7.40
CA PHE A 245 31.35 -5.81 6.06
C PHE A 245 32.44 -4.73 6.08
N LEU A 246 32.22 -3.62 6.80
CA LEU A 246 33.21 -2.53 6.90
C LEU A 246 34.51 -2.98 7.59
N ALA A 247 34.42 -3.86 8.58
CA ALA A 247 35.59 -4.40 9.29
C ALA A 247 36.40 -5.40 8.45
N THR A 248 35.76 -6.06 7.47
CA THR A 248 36.40 -7.07 6.61
C THR A 248 36.78 -6.52 5.23
N ALA A 249 36.24 -5.36 4.83
CA ALA A 249 36.48 -4.74 3.53
C ALA A 249 37.96 -4.34 3.28
N ASP A 250 38.75 -4.09 4.34
CA ASP A 250 40.20 -3.82 4.19
C ASP A 250 41.00 -5.02 3.65
N ALA A 251 40.40 -6.21 3.53
CA ALA A 251 41.02 -7.40 2.95
C ALA A 251 40.84 -7.53 1.41
N ASP A 252 39.98 -6.73 0.79
CA ASP A 252 39.73 -6.76 -0.66
C ASP A 252 40.09 -5.41 -1.33
N PRO A 253 41.12 -5.35 -2.19
CA PRO A 253 41.57 -4.11 -2.84
C PRO A 253 40.51 -3.39 -3.70
N GLN A 254 39.40 -4.07 -4.07
CA GLN A 254 38.34 -3.50 -4.91
C GLN A 254 37.18 -2.90 -4.10
N LEU A 255 37.04 -3.23 -2.82
CA LEU A 255 35.98 -2.75 -1.94
C LEU A 255 36.61 -1.90 -0.83
N LYS A 256 36.78 -0.60 -1.06
CA LYS A 256 37.32 0.29 -0.02
C LYS A 256 36.36 0.36 1.17
N GLY A 257 36.72 -0.29 2.26
CA GLY A 257 36.17 -0.02 3.59
C GLY A 257 36.44 1.44 3.99
N LEU A 258 35.54 2.01 4.79
CA LEU A 258 35.74 3.33 5.40
C LEU A 258 37.03 3.29 6.23
N LYS A 259 37.98 4.18 5.94
CA LYS A 259 39.17 4.33 6.79
C LYS A 259 38.73 4.88 8.13
N GLY A 260 39.33 4.39 9.22
CA GLY A 260 38.97 4.75 10.61
C GLY A 260 38.93 6.25 10.96
N SER A 261 39.37 7.14 10.06
CA SER A 261 39.24 8.61 10.16
C SER A 261 37.85 9.16 9.81
N GLU A 262 36.96 8.41 9.16
CA GLU A 262 35.61 8.88 8.76
C GLU A 262 34.54 8.64 9.84
N ARG A 263 34.93 8.11 11.01
CA ARG A 263 34.03 7.85 12.16
C ARG A 263 33.52 9.11 12.87
N CYS A 264 34.10 10.28 12.60
CA CYS A 264 33.71 11.54 13.25
C CYS A 264 33.76 12.73 12.29
N GLN A 265 32.71 12.91 11.48
CA GLN A 265 32.36 14.25 11.00
C GLN A 265 30.84 14.40 10.92
N VAL A 266 30.23 14.45 12.11
CA VAL A 266 28.96 15.16 12.30
C VAL A 266 29.35 16.61 12.57
N MET A 267 29.21 17.46 11.55
CA MET A 267 29.16 18.91 11.75
C MET A 267 27.74 19.35 11.40
N LEU A 268 27.13 19.96 12.41
CA LEU A 268 25.81 20.61 12.52
C LEU A 268 25.24 21.20 11.23
#